data_AF-A0A3M0Y2B4-F1
#
_entry.id   AF-A0A3M0Y2B4-F1
#
_cell.length_a   1.000
_cell.length_b   1.000
_cell.length_c   1.000
_cell.angle_alpha   90.00
_cell.angle_beta   90.00
_cell.angle_gamma   90.00
#
_symmetry.space_group_name_H-M   'P 1'
#
loop_
_entity.id
_entity.type
_entity.pdbx_description
1 polymer ?
#
loop_
_entity_poly.entity_id
_entity_poly.type
_entity_poly.pdbx_seq_one_letter_code
_entity_poly.pdbx_strand_id
1 'polypeptide(L)'
;MNPLLIGLIVLGALVALVVFAVFAQFFNLWLQALLSGARVSFFDLIGMRLRKVNPQVIVISRIKAVKAGLHISTNDMEAHYLAGGRVPAVVNALIAADRARI
;
A
#
# COMPACT_ATOMS: atom_id res chain seq x y z
N MET A 1 40.02 -17.35 3.16
CA MET A 1 38.83 -16.78 3.84
C MET A 1 38.16 -17.89 4.61
N ASN A 2 37.90 -17.69 5.92
CA ASN A 2 37.31 -18.73 6.76
C ASN A 2 35.94 -19.16 6.18
N PRO A 3 35.62 -20.47 6.10
CA PRO A 3 34.36 -20.94 5.52
C PRO A 3 33.12 -20.34 6.22
N LEU A 4 33.24 -20.02 7.51
CA LEU A 4 32.21 -19.31 8.29
C LEU A 4 31.96 -17.87 7.81
N LEU A 5 33.01 -17.13 7.41
CA LEU A 5 32.88 -15.77 6.87
C LEU A 5 32.20 -15.79 5.50
N ILE A 6 32.52 -16.78 4.66
CA ILE A 6 31.89 -16.96 3.34
C ILE A 6 30.39 -17.26 3.52
N GLY A 7 30.02 -18.14 4.44
CA GLY A 7 28.63 -18.45 4.75
C GLY A 7 27.82 -17.22 5.22
N LEU A 8 28.41 -16.39 6.09
CA LEU A 8 27.79 -15.15 6.58
C LEU A 8 27.56 -14.12 5.46
N ILE A 9 28.54 -13.95 4.57
CA ILE A 9 28.43 -13.03 3.43
C ILE A 9 27.32 -13.49 2.48
N VAL A 10 27.27 -14.79 2.16
CA VAL A 10 26.23 -15.36 1.29
C VAL A 10 24.84 -15.20 1.90
N LEU A 11 24.68 -15.47 3.20
CA LEU A 11 23.41 -15.28 3.91
C LEU A 11 22.98 -13.81 3.93
N GLY A 12 23.93 -12.90 4.21
CA GLY A 12 23.67 -11.46 4.20
C GLY A 12 23.24 -10.95 2.82
N ALA A 13 23.91 -11.39 1.76
CA ALA A 13 23.54 -11.06 0.38
C ALA A 13 22.14 -11.58 0.02
N LEU A 14 21.79 -12.80 0.46
CA LEU A 14 20.46 -13.38 0.23
C LEU A 14 19.35 -12.56 0.90
N VAL A 15 19.54 -12.20 2.17
CA VAL A 15 18.57 -11.37 2.92
C VAL A 15 18.43 -9.99 2.27
N ALA A 16 19.54 -9.36 1.90
CA ALA A 16 19.52 -8.07 1.22
C ALA A 16 18.75 -8.13 -0.11
N LEU A 17 18.94 -9.21 -0.89
CA LEU A 17 18.22 -9.42 -2.14
C LEU A 17 16.71 -9.58 -1.93
N VAL A 18 16.29 -10.34 -0.91
CA VAL A 18 14.87 -10.50 -0.57
C VAL A 18 14.25 -9.16 -0.17
N VAL A 19 14.92 -8.40 0.71
CA VAL A 19 14.44 -7.08 1.13
C VAL A 19 14.35 -6.14 -0.07
N PHE A 20 15.37 -6.09 -0.92
CA PHE A 20 15.37 -5.28 -2.13
C PHE A 20 14.21 -5.63 -3.08
N ALA A 21 13.96 -6.93 -3.30
CA ALA A 21 12.85 -7.38 -4.15
C ALA A 21 11.49 -6.94 -3.59
N VAL A 22 11.28 -7.04 -2.27
CA VAL A 22 10.05 -6.57 -1.61
C VAL A 22 9.90 -5.06 -1.78
N PHE A 23 10.96 -4.28 -1.55
CA PHE A 23 10.95 -2.83 -1.74
C PHE A 23 10.63 -2.44 -3.19
N ALA A 24 11.27 -3.10 -4.17
CA ALA A 24 11.05 -2.84 -5.59
C ALA A 24 9.58 -3.10 -6.00
N GLN A 25 8.94 -4.12 -5.42
CA GLN A 25 7.52 -4.42 -5.68
C GLN A 25 6.60 -3.27 -5.24
N PHE A 26 6.89 -2.65 -4.10
CA PHE A 26 6.05 -1.57 -3.54
C PHE A 26 6.43 -0.18 -4.02
N PHE A 27 7.64 0.00 -4.56
CA PHE A 27 8.17 1.29 -4.98
C PHE A 27 7.25 2.02 -5.97
N ASN A 28 6.77 1.30 -6.99
CA ASN A 28 5.85 1.86 -7.98
C ASN A 28 4.53 2.34 -7.36
N LEU A 29 3.98 1.56 -6.42
CA LEU A 29 2.71 1.86 -5.77
C LEU A 29 2.85 3.07 -4.81
N TRP A 30 3.92 3.09 -4.04
CA TRP A 30 4.27 4.18 -3.14
C TRP A 30 4.48 5.49 -3.91
N LEU A 31 5.23 5.44 -5.02
CA LEU A 31 5.51 6.60 -5.85
C LEU A 31 4.21 7.16 -6.46
N GLN A 32 3.32 6.31 -6.97
CA GLN A 32 2.01 6.74 -7.48
C GLN A 32 1.16 7.44 -6.40
N ALA A 33 1.19 6.92 -5.17
CA ALA A 33 0.49 7.50 -4.03
C ALA A 33 1.04 8.89 -3.68
N LEU A 34 2.37 9.01 -3.62
CA LEU A 34 3.07 10.24 -3.32
C LEU A 34 2.80 11.33 -4.38
N LEU A 35 2.96 10.99 -5.66
CA LEU A 35 2.74 11.91 -6.78
C LEU A 35 1.26 12.35 -6.90
N SER A 36 0.33 11.53 -6.42
CA SER A 36 -1.10 11.87 -6.42
C SER A 36 -1.54 12.64 -5.18
N GLY A 37 -0.63 13.00 -4.26
CA GLY A 37 -0.97 13.65 -2.98
C GLY A 37 -1.61 12.71 -1.95
N ALA A 38 -1.85 11.45 -2.30
CA ALA A 38 -2.35 10.41 -1.42
C ALA A 38 -1.20 9.77 -0.63
N ARG A 39 -0.55 10.55 0.25
CA ARG A 39 0.65 10.12 1.00
C ARG A 39 0.40 8.84 1.82
N VAL A 40 1.07 7.75 1.47
CA VAL A 40 1.08 6.46 2.21
C VAL A 40 2.55 6.13 2.48
N SER A 41 2.91 5.73 3.70
CA SER A 41 4.29 5.39 4.02
C SER A 41 4.64 3.97 3.54
N PHE A 42 5.92 3.69 3.32
CA PHE A 42 6.37 2.33 3.04
C PHE A 42 6.02 1.36 4.17
N PHE A 43 6.10 1.81 5.42
CA PHE A 43 5.70 1.04 6.58
C PHE A 43 4.23 0.67 6.55
N ASP A 44 3.36 1.56 6.08
CA ASP A 44 1.92 1.25 5.90
C ASP A 44 1.73 0.16 4.85
N LEU A 45 2.46 0.20 3.73
CA LEU A 45 2.35 -0.82 2.67
C LEU A 45 2.75 -2.21 3.15
N ILE A 46 3.84 -2.28 3.92
CA ILE A 46 4.29 -3.52 4.56
C ILE A 46 3.27 -3.95 5.61
N GLY A 47 2.79 -3.03 6.45
CA GLY A 47 1.79 -3.26 7.48
C GLY A 47 0.45 -3.76 6.93
N MET A 48 0.01 -3.27 5.77
CA MET A 48 -1.15 -3.77 5.05
C MET A 48 -0.97 -5.26 4.71
N ARG A 49 0.19 -5.65 4.15
CA ARG A 49 0.48 -7.06 3.86
C ARG A 49 0.48 -7.94 5.11
N LEU A 50 1.07 -7.46 6.21
CA LEU A 50 1.09 -8.20 7.49
C LEU A 50 -0.33 -8.39 8.04
N ARG A 51 -1.20 -7.38 7.91
CA ARG A 51 -2.62 -7.43 8.28
C ARG A 51 -3.49 -8.20 7.27
N LYS A 52 -2.91 -8.80 6.23
CA LYS A 52 -3.62 -9.47 5.12
C LYS A 52 -4.56 -8.54 4.31
N VAL A 53 -4.25 -7.26 4.29
CA VAL A 53 -4.92 -6.26 3.45
C VAL A 53 -4.15 -6.09 2.15
N ASN A 54 -4.83 -6.03 1.01
CA ASN A 54 -4.18 -5.81 -0.28
C ASN A 54 -3.79 -4.32 -0.44
N PRO A 55 -2.48 -3.98 -0.43
CA PRO A 55 -2.05 -2.59 -0.47
C PRO A 55 -2.44 -1.88 -1.78
N GLN A 56 -2.44 -2.62 -2.89
CA GLN A 56 -2.78 -2.07 -4.20
C GLN A 56 -4.23 -1.58 -4.24
N VAL A 57 -5.16 -2.34 -3.65
CA VAL A 57 -6.58 -1.97 -3.59
C VAL A 57 -6.77 -0.69 -2.78
N ILE A 58 -6.11 -0.61 -1.62
CA ILE A 58 -6.23 0.54 -0.71
C ILE A 58 -5.60 1.79 -1.32
N VAL A 59 -4.38 1.70 -1.83
CA VAL A 59 -3.68 2.87 -2.41
C VAL A 59 -4.42 3.42 -3.61
N ILE A 60 -4.86 2.57 -4.56
CA ILE A 60 -5.60 3.04 -5.74
C ILE A 60 -6.91 3.69 -5.33
N SER A 61 -7.65 3.11 -4.37
CA SER A 61 -8.89 3.68 -3.87
C SER A 61 -8.65 5.02 -3.18
N ARG A 62 -7.55 5.14 -2.41
CA ARG A 62 -7.16 6.39 -1.76
C ARG A 62 -6.75 7.48 -2.74
N ILE A 63 -6.01 7.14 -3.79
CA ILE A 63 -5.68 8.06 -4.89
C ILE A 63 -6.97 8.60 -5.51
N LYS A 64 -7.96 7.76 -5.79
CA LYS A 64 -9.25 8.19 -6.34
C LYS A 64 -10.00 9.11 -5.39
N ALA A 65 -10.10 8.76 -4.12
CA ALA A 65 -10.76 9.57 -3.10
C ALA A 65 -10.12 10.97 -3.00
N VAL A 66 -8.80 11.05 -2.84
CA VAL A 66 -8.07 12.33 -2.74
C VAL A 66 -8.22 13.17 -4.00
N LYS A 67 -8.13 12.58 -5.19
CA LYS A 67 -8.34 13.30 -6.46
C LYS A 67 -9.79 13.79 -6.64
N ALA A 68 -10.75 13.16 -5.97
CA ALA A 68 -12.13 13.61 -5.94
C ALA A 68 -12.41 14.63 -4.81
N GLY A 69 -11.40 15.01 -4.01
CA GLY A 69 -11.59 15.90 -2.86
C GLY A 69 -12.11 15.20 -1.60
N LEU A 70 -12.25 13.87 -1.61
CA LEU A 70 -12.71 13.10 -0.46
C LEU A 70 -11.54 12.77 0.47
N HIS A 71 -11.67 13.18 1.73
CA HIS A 71 -10.71 12.91 2.79
C HIS A 71 -11.10 11.65 3.56
N ILE A 72 -10.78 10.49 3.01
CA ILE A 72 -10.98 9.18 3.67
C ILE A 72 -9.64 8.67 4.16
N SER A 73 -9.58 8.26 5.43
CA SER A 73 -8.34 7.76 6.01
C SER A 73 -7.98 6.38 5.43
N THR A 74 -6.68 6.08 5.33
CA THR A 74 -6.23 4.75 4.90
C THR A 74 -6.75 3.68 5.88
N ASN A 75 -6.73 3.97 7.18
CA ASN A 75 -7.18 3.05 8.22
C ASN A 75 -8.66 2.65 8.07
N ASP A 76 -9.54 3.59 7.70
CA ASP A 76 -10.96 3.29 7.50
C ASP A 76 -11.16 2.38 6.28
N MET A 77 -10.42 2.63 5.19
CA MET A 77 -10.43 1.76 4.02
C MET A 77 -9.93 0.35 4.36
N GLU A 78 -8.89 0.24 5.18
CA GLU A 78 -8.36 -1.04 5.64
C GLU A 78 -9.34 -1.76 6.56
N ALA A 79 -9.96 -1.06 7.51
CA ALA A 79 -10.97 -1.63 8.40
C ALA A 79 -12.17 -2.17 7.59
N HIS A 80 -12.63 -1.40 6.61
CA HIS A 80 -13.70 -1.86 5.71
C HIS A 80 -13.28 -3.07 4.87
N TYR A 81 -12.04 -3.10 4.38
CA TYR A 81 -11.50 -4.26 3.66
C TYR A 81 -11.46 -5.52 4.54
N LEU A 82 -10.99 -5.39 5.79
CA LEU A 82 -10.92 -6.48 6.76
C LEU A 82 -12.32 -6.98 7.17
N ALA A 83 -13.33 -6.12 7.16
CA ALA A 83 -14.72 -6.49 7.34
C ALA A 83 -15.33 -7.24 6.13
N GLY A 84 -14.53 -7.56 5.10
CA GLY A 84 -15.00 -8.19 3.86
C GLY A 84 -15.65 -7.22 2.88
N GLY A 85 -15.54 -5.92 3.13
CA GLY A 85 -16.12 -4.86 2.33
C GLY A 85 -15.39 -4.62 1.00
N ARG A 86 -16.12 -4.05 0.03
CA ARG A 86 -15.60 -3.71 -1.29
C ARG A 86 -15.17 -2.24 -1.35
N VAL A 87 -13.98 -1.95 -0.83
CA VAL A 87 -13.41 -0.58 -0.77
C VAL A 87 -13.53 0.19 -2.10
N PRO A 88 -13.16 -0.36 -3.28
CA PRO A 88 -13.26 0.40 -4.53
C PRO A 88 -14.70 0.79 -4.89
N ALA A 89 -15.67 -0.07 -4.57
CA ALA A 89 -17.07 0.18 -4.86
C ALA A 89 -17.63 1.31 -3.97
N VAL A 90 -17.33 1.28 -2.67
CA VAL A 90 -17.75 2.32 -1.73
C VAL A 90 -17.12 3.67 -2.09
N VAL A 91 -15.81 3.70 -2.37
CA VAL A 91 -15.15 4.95 -2.78
C VAL A 91 -15.76 5.51 -4.06
N ASN A 92 -16.00 4.69 -5.08
CA ASN A 92 -16.65 5.16 -6.31
C ASN A 92 -18.07 5.69 -6.04
N ALA A 93 -18.84 5.04 -5.16
CA ALA A 93 -20.17 5.49 -4.78
C ALA A 93 -20.14 6.84 -4.06
N LEU A 94 -19.21 7.03 -3.12
CA LEU A 94 -19.01 8.31 -2.44
C LEU A 94 -18.63 9.43 -3.42
N ILE A 95 -17.73 9.14 -4.38
CA ILE A 95 -17.37 10.10 -5.43
C ILE A 95 -18.59 10.46 -6.29
N ALA A 96 -19.44 9.48 -6.61
CA ALA A 96 -20.65 9.72 -7.39
C ALA A 96 -21.68 10.56 -6.63
N ALA A 97 -21.91 10.28 -5.35
CA ALA A 97 -22.81 11.03 -4.48
C ALA A 97 -22.34 12.49 -4.31
N ASP A 98 -21.05 12.69 -4.01
CA ASP A 98 -20.44 14.02 -3.88
C ASP A 98 -20.59 14.86 -5.15
N ARG A 99 -20.34 14.25 -6.33
CA ARG A 99 -20.56 14.91 -7.63
C ARG A 99 -22.03 15.19 -7.94
N ALA A 100 -22.93 14.32 -7.48
CA ALA A 100 -24.38 14.50 -7.62
C ALA A 100 -24.97 15.50 -6.62
N ARG A 101 -24.15 16.02 -5.67
CA ARG A 101 -24.56 16.93 -4.58
C ARG A 101 -25.67 16.35 -3.70
N ILE A 102 -25.61 15.05 -3.43
CA ILE A 102 -26.54 14.32 -2.56
C ILE A 102 -25.79 13.53 -1.49
#